data_AF-A0AAD0PQB1-F1
#
_entry.id   AF-A0AAD0PQB1-F1
#
_cell.length_a   1.000
_cell.length_b   1.000
_cell.length_c   1.000
_cell.angle_alpha   90.00
_cell.angle_beta   90.00
_cell.angle_gamma   90.00
#
_symmetry.space_group_name_H-M   'P 1'
#
loop_
_entity.id
_entity.type
_entity.pdbx_description
1 polymer ?
#
loop_
_entity_poly.entity_id
_entity_poly.type
_entity_poly.pdbx_seq_one_letter_code
_entity_poly.pdbx_strand_id
1 'polypeptide(L)'
;MIPDYLRFIRFQDRMILLFIYLITLILLGFYWKNTDFTFTRDDAWVVSAIFALVLHNFIFDLKAYWAYKCVVKNIDLSFFKDKTNKKIEIVMFKPLVAVTISLFIFGALSSTLFLLTTPGIVLILLAMFVPLMIWGMFAIIRNGYVKQVAISFVDKVRWKSLTRYMLPTMFIGIIMNLLVIGPLRHSEQFDFNGAYFTLKAIITMCVLCTIVFALSLLSLLISKRYVFLGHLFLNEIDFTFSKTLPWRSLYDKPHWLQLVMLLIVEAIWVTVVALLFAFAEWQVWFEIYYLLCYLPFFSYYIMRCYWKWHNDFIMSCDMYIRWGEISKQTRLW
;
A
#
# COMPACT_ATOMS: atom_id res chain seq x y z
N MET A 1 -3.69 30.37 15.89
CA MET A 1 -4.91 29.71 16.39
C MET A 1 -4.86 28.25 15.98
N ILE A 2 -5.00 27.32 16.94
CA ILE A 2 -5.04 25.88 16.64
C ILE A 2 -6.34 25.62 15.86
N PRO A 3 -6.31 24.95 14.69
CA PRO A 3 -7.52 24.72 13.91
C PRO A 3 -8.41 23.66 14.57
N ASP A 4 -9.72 23.92 14.56
CA ASP A 4 -10.72 22.91 14.93
C ASP A 4 -10.65 21.72 14.00
N TYR A 5 -10.96 20.52 14.52
CA TYR A 5 -11.01 19.26 13.77
C TYR A 5 -11.76 19.39 12.43
N LEU A 6 -12.92 20.03 12.41
CA LEU A 6 -13.73 20.18 11.20
C LEU A 6 -13.06 21.06 10.14
N ARG A 7 -12.34 22.12 10.55
CA ARG A 7 -11.60 22.99 9.63
C ARG A 7 -10.40 22.27 9.05
N PHE A 8 -9.64 21.59 9.91
CA PHE A 8 -8.48 20.80 9.51
C PHE A 8 -8.87 19.71 8.49
N ILE A 9 -9.96 18.99 8.74
CA ILE A 9 -10.41 17.92 7.87
C ILE A 9 -10.87 18.41 6.50
N ARG A 10 -11.58 19.53 6.41
CA ARG A 10 -11.98 20.05 5.09
C ARG A 10 -10.77 20.33 4.20
N PHE A 11 -9.67 20.81 4.78
CA PHE A 11 -8.42 21.01 4.06
C PHE A 11 -7.78 19.67 3.68
N GLN A 12 -7.68 18.74 4.65
CA GLN A 12 -7.09 17.42 4.41
C GLN A 12 -7.86 16.62 3.36
N ASP A 13 -9.19 16.67 3.39
CA ASP A 13 -10.08 15.93 2.48
C ASP A 13 -9.88 16.35 1.02
N ARG A 14 -9.61 17.64 0.74
CA ARG A 14 -9.31 18.09 -0.64
C ARG A 14 -8.08 17.38 -1.21
N MET A 15 -7.01 17.27 -0.40
CA MET A 15 -5.77 16.64 -0.82
C MET A 15 -5.89 15.12 -0.90
N ILE A 16 -6.54 14.50 0.10
CA ILE A 16 -6.75 13.05 0.13
C ILE A 16 -7.65 12.61 -1.02
N LEU A 17 -8.73 13.34 -1.29
CA LEU A 17 -9.65 13.01 -2.39
C LEU A 17 -8.92 13.03 -3.74
N LEU A 18 -8.11 14.07 -4.00
CA LEU A 18 -7.29 14.15 -5.21
C LEU A 18 -6.35 12.94 -5.32
N PHE A 19 -5.69 12.57 -4.22
CA PHE A 19 -4.77 11.44 -4.20
C PHE A 19 -5.47 10.09 -4.39
N ILE A 20 -6.67 9.91 -3.80
CA ILE A 20 -7.52 8.73 -4.03
C ILE A 20 -7.86 8.65 -5.52
N TYR A 21 -8.38 9.72 -6.11
CA TYR A 21 -8.71 9.78 -7.55
C TYR A 21 -7.51 9.39 -8.41
N LEU A 22 -6.35 10.01 -8.16
CA LEU A 22 -5.13 9.75 -8.92
C LEU A 22 -4.76 8.26 -8.88
N ILE A 23 -4.68 7.66 -7.69
CA ILE A 23 -4.31 6.25 -7.55
C ILE A 23 -5.34 5.33 -8.20
N THR A 24 -6.62 5.55 -7.93
CA THR A 24 -7.68 4.69 -8.48
C THR A 24 -7.73 4.73 -10.00
N LEU A 25 -7.57 5.91 -10.60
CA LEU A 25 -7.60 6.06 -12.05
C LEU A 25 -6.36 5.45 -12.70
N ILE A 26 -5.18 5.62 -12.10
CA ILE A 26 -3.95 4.98 -12.58
C ILE A 26 -4.08 3.45 -12.54
N LEU A 27 -4.53 2.89 -11.42
CA LEU A 27 -4.66 1.44 -11.28
C LEU A 27 -5.75 0.85 -12.18
N LEU A 28 -6.90 1.52 -12.30
CA LEU A 28 -7.95 1.13 -13.22
C LEU A 28 -7.50 1.24 -14.68
N GLY A 29 -6.75 2.30 -15.02
CA GLY A 29 -6.16 2.50 -16.34
C GLY A 29 -5.13 1.43 -16.70
N PHE A 30 -4.25 1.06 -15.76
CA PHE A 30 -3.33 -0.06 -15.95
C PHE A 30 -4.07 -1.38 -16.12
N TYR A 31 -5.07 -1.65 -15.30
CA TYR A 31 -5.89 -2.85 -15.44
C TYR A 31 -6.55 -2.91 -16.82
N TRP A 32 -7.24 -1.84 -17.23
CA TRP A 32 -7.91 -1.75 -18.53
C TRP A 32 -6.94 -1.86 -19.70
N LYS A 33 -5.73 -1.32 -19.58
CA LYS A 33 -4.69 -1.47 -20.59
C LYS A 33 -4.19 -2.92 -20.67
N ASN A 34 -4.04 -3.59 -19.54
CA ASN A 34 -3.53 -4.96 -19.45
C ASN A 34 -4.55 -6.01 -19.91
N THR A 35 -5.84 -5.66 -19.96
CA THR A 35 -6.90 -6.47 -20.58
C THR A 35 -7.10 -6.14 -22.07
N ASP A 36 -6.13 -5.51 -22.73
CA ASP A 36 -6.23 -5.04 -24.13
C ASP A 36 -7.47 -4.19 -24.41
N PHE A 37 -7.83 -3.34 -23.44
CA PHE A 37 -9.00 -2.47 -23.45
C PHE A 37 -10.35 -3.20 -23.48
N THR A 38 -10.35 -4.52 -23.25
CA THR A 38 -11.58 -5.29 -23.05
C THR A 38 -11.92 -5.28 -21.55
N PHE A 39 -13.11 -4.78 -21.21
CA PHE A 39 -13.59 -4.78 -19.83
C PHE A 39 -14.90 -5.55 -19.80
N THR A 40 -14.95 -6.62 -19.00
CA THR A 40 -16.05 -7.58 -19.02
C THR A 40 -16.56 -7.84 -17.62
N ARG A 41 -17.66 -8.58 -17.52
CA ARG A 41 -18.25 -8.93 -16.22
C ARG A 41 -17.31 -9.77 -15.35
N ASP A 42 -16.43 -10.55 -15.95
CA ASP A 42 -15.49 -11.41 -15.21
C ASP A 42 -14.43 -10.58 -14.46
N ASP A 43 -14.14 -9.37 -14.97
CA ASP A 43 -13.20 -8.44 -14.36
C ASP A 43 -13.75 -7.73 -13.11
N ALA A 44 -15.07 -7.78 -12.90
CA ALA A 44 -15.77 -7.04 -11.86
C ALA A 44 -15.17 -7.29 -10.46
N TRP A 45 -14.93 -8.55 -10.12
CA TRP A 45 -14.39 -8.93 -8.81
C TRP A 45 -12.91 -8.60 -8.66
N VAL A 46 -12.13 -8.73 -9.73
CA VAL A 46 -10.69 -8.40 -9.74
C VAL A 46 -10.49 -6.90 -9.52
N VAL A 47 -11.21 -6.09 -10.27
CA VAL A 47 -11.19 -4.63 -10.12
C VAL A 47 -11.72 -4.19 -8.75
N SER A 48 -12.73 -4.88 -8.22
CA SER A 48 -13.22 -4.64 -6.86
C SER A 48 -12.19 -4.94 -5.78
N ALA A 49 -11.37 -5.99 -5.97
CA ALA A 49 -10.25 -6.30 -5.10
C ALA A 49 -9.18 -5.20 -5.15
N ILE A 50 -8.85 -4.69 -6.34
CA ILE A 50 -7.94 -3.54 -6.50
C ILE A 50 -8.45 -2.34 -5.68
N PHE A 51 -9.73 -1.97 -5.83
CA PHE A 51 -10.32 -0.86 -5.08
C PHE A 51 -10.33 -1.06 -3.56
N ALA A 52 -10.63 -2.28 -3.10
CA ALA A 52 -10.59 -2.65 -1.69
C ALA A 52 -9.17 -2.52 -1.11
N LEU A 53 -8.15 -2.91 -1.89
CA LEU A 53 -6.74 -2.76 -1.49
C LEU A 53 -6.28 -1.30 -1.52
N VAL A 54 -6.80 -0.46 -2.42
CA VAL A 54 -6.58 1.00 -2.36
C VAL A 54 -7.08 1.52 -1.01
N LEU A 55 -8.33 1.20 -0.62
CA LEU A 55 -8.87 1.60 0.68
C LEU A 55 -7.99 1.09 1.82
N HIS A 56 -7.51 -0.16 1.76
CA HIS A 56 -6.61 -0.74 2.76
C HIS A 56 -5.40 0.17 3.03
N ASN A 57 -4.73 0.62 1.97
CA ASN A 57 -3.52 1.43 2.07
C ASN A 57 -3.75 2.76 2.78
N PHE A 58 -4.96 3.35 2.66
CA PHE A 58 -5.31 4.58 3.37
C PHE A 58 -5.66 4.34 4.85
N ILE A 59 -6.22 3.18 5.19
CA ILE A 59 -6.72 2.92 6.56
C ILE A 59 -5.70 2.20 7.45
N PHE A 60 -4.71 1.50 6.88
CA PHE A 60 -3.78 0.66 7.63
C PHE A 60 -3.02 1.44 8.72
N ASP A 61 -2.47 2.60 8.36
CA ASP A 61 -1.67 3.45 9.24
C ASP A 61 -2.45 4.64 9.83
N LEU A 62 -3.75 4.73 9.54
CA LEU A 62 -4.57 5.89 9.86
C LEU A 62 -4.68 6.14 11.36
N LYS A 63 -4.81 5.08 12.16
CA LYS A 63 -4.88 5.18 13.63
C LYS A 63 -3.61 5.82 14.20
N ALA A 64 -2.43 5.36 13.76
CA ALA A 64 -1.15 5.89 14.23
C ALA A 64 -0.93 7.33 13.76
N TYR A 65 -1.26 7.65 12.51
CA TYR A 65 -1.22 9.03 12.01
C TYR A 65 -2.04 10.00 12.90
N TRP A 66 -3.24 9.59 13.31
CA TRP A 66 -4.08 10.41 14.19
C TRP A 66 -3.57 10.47 15.63
N ALA A 67 -2.97 9.39 16.15
CA ALA A 67 -2.33 9.42 17.47
C ALA A 67 -1.23 10.48 17.57
N TYR A 68 -0.39 10.58 16.55
CA TYR A 68 0.58 11.66 16.44
C TYR A 68 -0.08 13.05 16.50
N LYS A 69 -1.12 13.28 15.68
CA LYS A 69 -1.81 14.58 15.65
C LYS A 69 -2.49 14.93 16.98
N CYS A 70 -3.07 13.95 17.67
CA CYS A 70 -3.72 14.12 18.96
C CYS A 70 -2.70 14.51 20.05
N VAL A 71 -1.57 13.79 20.14
CA VAL A 71 -0.58 14.01 21.21
C VAL A 71 0.13 15.34 21.08
N VAL A 72 0.47 15.75 19.86
CA VAL A 72 1.13 17.04 19.61
C VAL A 72 0.16 18.22 19.78
N LYS A 73 -1.15 17.96 19.94
CA LYS A 73 -2.20 18.98 20.12
C LYS A 73 -2.24 20.05 19.02
N ASN A 74 -1.87 19.66 17.81
CA ASN A 74 -1.91 20.54 16.64
C ASN A 74 -3.33 20.77 16.09
N ILE A 75 -4.33 20.12 16.67
CA ILE A 75 -5.74 20.16 16.26
C ILE A 75 -6.59 20.17 17.52
N ASP A 76 -7.62 21.02 17.57
CA ASP A 76 -8.63 20.94 18.63
C ASP A 76 -9.61 19.78 18.36
N LEU A 77 -9.66 18.84 19.30
CA LEU A 77 -10.47 17.62 19.27
C LEU A 77 -11.66 17.69 20.23
N SER A 78 -11.99 18.88 20.76
CA SER A 78 -13.17 19.16 21.57
C SER A 78 -14.47 18.59 20.98
N PHE A 79 -14.59 18.55 19.64
CA PHE A 79 -15.71 17.93 18.91
C PHE A 79 -15.98 16.46 19.28
N PHE A 80 -14.98 15.74 19.79
CA PHE A 80 -15.07 14.33 20.18
C PHE A 80 -15.26 14.09 21.66
N LYS A 81 -15.29 15.14 22.47
CA LYS A 81 -15.61 15.03 23.88
C LYS A 81 -16.96 14.31 24.01
N ASP A 82 -16.99 13.28 24.86
CA ASP A 82 -18.16 12.44 25.16
C ASP A 82 -18.68 11.55 24.01
N LYS A 83 -17.97 11.46 22.87
CA LYS A 83 -18.36 10.60 21.73
C LYS A 83 -17.61 9.27 21.72
N THR A 84 -18.17 8.23 22.32
CA THR A 84 -17.60 6.87 22.27
C THR A 84 -18.02 6.11 21.00
N ASN A 85 -17.16 5.22 20.52
CA ASN A 85 -17.56 4.27 19.48
C ASN A 85 -18.34 3.10 20.06
N LYS A 86 -19.29 2.59 19.27
CA LYS A 86 -19.95 1.31 19.57
C LYS A 86 -18.97 0.15 19.36
N LYS A 87 -19.12 -0.95 20.11
CA LYS A 87 -18.26 -2.15 19.96
C LYS A 87 -18.22 -2.67 18.51
N ILE A 88 -19.36 -2.61 17.81
CA ILE A 88 -19.48 -3.05 16.41
C ILE A 88 -18.61 -2.18 15.48
N GLU A 89 -18.61 -0.86 15.67
CA GLU A 89 -17.80 0.08 14.87
C GLU A 89 -16.31 -0.22 15.02
N ILE A 90 -15.85 -0.54 16.24
CA ILE A 90 -14.45 -0.90 16.49
C ILE A 90 -14.03 -2.14 15.70
N VAL A 91 -14.92 -3.13 15.58
CA VAL A 91 -14.65 -4.36 14.82
C VAL A 91 -14.69 -4.09 13.32
N MET A 92 -15.71 -3.39 12.81
CA MET A 92 -15.87 -3.08 11.39
C MET A 92 -14.73 -2.22 10.84
N PHE A 93 -14.19 -1.31 11.65
CA PHE A 93 -13.12 -0.42 11.23
C PHE A 93 -11.73 -1.08 11.25
N LYS A 94 -11.59 -2.32 11.75
CA LYS A 94 -10.31 -3.04 11.62
C LYS A 94 -9.93 -3.16 10.14
N PRO A 95 -8.66 -2.91 9.76
CA PRO A 95 -8.28 -2.81 8.34
C PRO A 95 -8.67 -4.02 7.49
N LEU A 96 -8.49 -5.24 8.01
CA LEU A 96 -8.85 -6.46 7.26
C LEU A 96 -10.36 -6.61 7.09
N VAL A 97 -11.16 -6.25 8.09
CA VAL A 97 -12.63 -6.33 8.04
C VAL A 97 -13.18 -5.25 7.11
N ALA A 98 -12.64 -4.03 7.17
CA ALA A 98 -13.02 -2.96 6.27
C ALA A 98 -12.71 -3.31 4.80
N VAL A 99 -11.59 -3.98 4.54
CA VAL A 99 -11.23 -4.46 3.20
C VAL A 99 -12.22 -5.51 2.70
N THR A 100 -12.54 -6.53 3.50
CA THR A 100 -13.49 -7.56 3.08
C THR A 100 -14.87 -6.98 2.80
N ILE A 101 -15.36 -6.09 3.66
CA ILE A 101 -16.64 -5.38 3.44
C ILE A 101 -16.57 -4.55 2.14
N SER A 102 -15.48 -3.81 1.94
CA SER A 102 -15.32 -2.98 0.73
C SER A 102 -15.25 -3.80 -0.56
N LEU A 103 -14.65 -4.99 -0.52
CA LEU A 103 -14.61 -5.92 -1.65
C LEU A 103 -16.02 -6.31 -2.10
N PHE A 104 -16.91 -6.65 -1.16
CA PHE A 104 -18.30 -6.99 -1.47
C PHE A 104 -19.09 -5.78 -1.95
N ILE A 105 -18.88 -4.60 -1.36
CA ILE A 105 -19.55 -3.36 -1.81
C ILE A 105 -19.16 -3.03 -3.25
N PHE A 106 -17.86 -3.02 -3.57
CA PHE A 106 -17.39 -2.75 -4.93
C PHE A 106 -17.82 -3.86 -5.89
N GLY A 107 -17.76 -5.13 -5.49
CA GLY A 107 -18.18 -6.26 -6.31
C GLY A 107 -19.66 -6.21 -6.64
N ALA A 108 -20.50 -5.84 -5.67
CA ALA A 108 -21.93 -5.61 -5.89
C ALA A 108 -22.16 -4.43 -6.84
N LEU A 109 -21.47 -3.29 -6.63
CA LEU A 109 -21.57 -2.12 -7.50
C LEU A 109 -21.16 -2.44 -8.95
N SER A 110 -19.99 -3.05 -9.15
CA SER A 110 -19.52 -3.39 -10.49
C SER A 110 -20.47 -4.37 -11.17
N SER A 111 -20.93 -5.40 -10.44
CA SER A 111 -21.85 -6.40 -10.99
C SER A 111 -23.20 -5.79 -11.37
N THR A 112 -23.76 -4.89 -10.56
CA THR A 112 -25.02 -4.21 -10.89
C THR A 112 -24.87 -3.27 -12.07
N LEU A 113 -23.76 -2.53 -12.17
CA LEU A 113 -23.49 -1.67 -13.33
C LEU A 113 -23.38 -2.48 -14.63
N PHE A 114 -22.73 -3.65 -14.60
CA PHE A 114 -22.67 -4.56 -15.74
C PHE A 114 -24.02 -5.16 -16.13
N LEU A 115 -24.96 -5.30 -15.18
CA LEU A 115 -26.33 -5.73 -15.50
C LEU A 115 -27.16 -4.60 -16.14
N LEU A 116 -26.83 -3.34 -15.86
CA LEU A 116 -27.63 -2.18 -16.26
C LEU A 116 -27.13 -1.51 -17.55
N THR A 117 -25.84 -1.61 -17.87
CA THR A 117 -25.21 -0.77 -18.91
C THR A 117 -24.11 -1.51 -19.68
N THR A 118 -23.63 -0.89 -20.77
CA THR A 118 -22.53 -1.42 -21.59
C THR A 118 -21.16 -1.21 -20.93
N PRO A 119 -20.17 -2.07 -21.19
CA PRO A 119 -18.90 -2.05 -20.47
C PRO A 119 -18.13 -0.72 -20.48
N GLY A 120 -18.16 0.01 -21.60
CA GLY A 120 -17.51 1.32 -21.68
C GLY A 120 -18.13 2.33 -20.72
N ILE A 121 -19.46 2.31 -20.57
CA ILE A 121 -20.17 3.16 -19.61
C ILE A 121 -19.87 2.70 -18.18
N VAL A 122 -19.82 1.39 -17.92
CA VAL A 122 -19.44 0.84 -16.60
C VAL A 122 -18.07 1.37 -16.17
N LEU A 123 -17.07 1.34 -17.06
CA LEU A 123 -15.73 1.82 -16.75
C LEU A 123 -15.73 3.31 -16.36
N ILE A 124 -16.46 4.16 -17.11
CA ILE A 124 -16.60 5.59 -16.82
C ILE A 124 -17.28 5.81 -15.48
N LEU A 125 -18.36 5.07 -15.19
CA LEU A 125 -19.08 5.16 -13.93
C LEU A 125 -18.21 4.72 -12.75
N LEU A 126 -17.44 3.63 -12.89
CA LEU A 126 -16.50 3.20 -11.86
C LEU A 126 -15.41 4.24 -11.62
N ALA A 127 -14.81 4.78 -12.70
CA ALA A 127 -13.80 5.84 -12.62
C ALA A 127 -14.32 7.11 -11.91
N MET A 128 -15.61 7.42 -12.04
CA MET A 128 -16.24 8.58 -11.40
C MET A 128 -16.63 8.32 -9.94
N PHE A 129 -17.31 7.21 -9.66
CA PHE A 129 -17.98 6.97 -8.37
C PHE A 129 -17.11 6.23 -7.35
N VAL A 130 -16.27 5.29 -7.78
CA VAL A 130 -15.44 4.50 -6.86
C VAL A 130 -14.52 5.38 -6.01
N PRO A 131 -13.83 6.41 -6.55
CA PRO A 131 -12.98 7.27 -5.73
C PRO A 131 -13.76 8.00 -4.63
N LEU A 132 -14.99 8.45 -4.93
CA LEU A 132 -15.90 9.07 -3.96
C LEU A 132 -16.34 8.09 -2.89
N MET A 133 -16.64 6.84 -3.27
CA MET A 133 -16.99 5.78 -2.32
C MET A 133 -15.82 5.43 -1.40
N ILE A 134 -14.61 5.25 -1.96
CA ILE A 134 -13.39 5.02 -1.16
C ILE A 134 -13.18 6.17 -0.18
N TRP A 135 -13.32 7.42 -0.64
CA TRP A 135 -13.22 8.58 0.23
C TRP A 135 -14.30 8.59 1.33
N GLY A 136 -15.56 8.28 0.99
CA GLY A 136 -16.66 8.22 1.95
C GLY A 136 -16.41 7.17 3.04
N MET A 137 -15.99 5.96 2.63
CA MET A 137 -15.61 4.88 3.55
C MET A 137 -14.43 5.29 4.43
N PHE A 138 -13.38 5.88 3.83
CA PHE A 138 -12.23 6.42 4.55
C PHE A 138 -12.65 7.48 5.58
N ALA A 139 -13.53 8.41 5.23
CA ALA A 139 -14.00 9.48 6.12
C ALA A 139 -14.77 8.93 7.33
N ILE A 140 -15.59 7.90 7.12
CA ILE A 140 -16.32 7.20 8.19
C ILE A 140 -15.33 6.48 9.14
N ILE A 141 -14.40 5.69 8.57
CA ILE A 141 -13.39 4.94 9.34
C ILE A 141 -12.49 5.89 10.13
N ARG A 142 -12.04 6.98 9.50
CA ARG A 142 -11.26 8.05 10.13
C ARG A 142 -11.94 8.57 11.38
N ASN A 143 -13.23 8.93 11.27
CA ASN A 143 -14.01 9.43 12.39
C ASN A 143 -14.01 8.42 13.56
N GLY A 144 -14.16 7.14 13.25
CA GLY A 144 -14.01 6.05 14.20
C GLY A 144 -12.65 6.05 14.89
N TYR A 145 -11.55 6.04 14.14
CA TYR A 145 -10.20 6.02 14.72
C TYR A 145 -9.87 7.26 15.56
N VAL A 146 -10.29 8.45 15.13
CA VAL A 146 -10.05 9.69 15.89
C VAL A 146 -10.71 9.61 17.27
N LYS A 147 -11.97 9.12 17.34
CA LYS A 147 -12.63 8.87 18.63
C LYS A 147 -11.87 7.87 19.50
N GLN A 148 -11.38 6.77 18.92
CA GLN A 148 -10.64 5.75 19.68
C GLN A 148 -9.37 6.35 20.30
N VAL A 149 -8.62 7.10 19.52
CA VAL A 149 -7.35 7.71 19.93
C VAL A 149 -7.57 8.87 20.90
N ALA A 150 -8.65 9.65 20.75
CA ALA A 150 -8.97 10.76 21.63
C ALA A 150 -9.42 10.30 23.03
N ILE A 151 -10.03 9.12 23.14
CA ILE A 151 -10.65 8.64 24.38
C ILE A 151 -9.79 7.60 25.10
N SER A 152 -9.04 6.76 24.37
CA SER A 152 -8.23 5.70 24.96
C SER A 152 -6.92 5.49 24.19
N PHE A 153 -5.79 5.73 24.85
CA PHE A 153 -4.50 5.21 24.41
C PHE A 153 -4.53 3.68 24.65
N VAL A 154 -4.44 2.89 23.58
CA VAL A 154 -4.48 1.43 23.71
C VAL A 154 -3.10 0.94 24.11
N ASP A 155 -2.94 0.57 25.38
CA ASP A 155 -1.69 0.12 26.03
C ASP A 155 -1.28 -1.32 25.70
N LYS A 156 -1.00 -1.67 24.42
CA LYS A 156 -0.34 -2.94 24.10
C LYS A 156 0.64 -2.84 22.94
N VAL A 157 1.88 -3.28 23.17
CA VAL A 157 2.89 -3.51 22.14
C VAL A 157 2.32 -4.48 21.10
N ARG A 158 2.10 -3.98 19.88
CA ARG A 158 1.50 -4.72 18.77
C ARG A 158 2.55 -5.27 17.82
N TRP A 159 3.65 -4.52 17.62
CA TRP A 159 4.67 -4.87 16.64
C TRP A 159 6.05 -5.00 17.29
N LYS A 160 6.55 -6.24 17.36
CA LYS A 160 7.84 -6.54 18.00
C LYS A 160 9.06 -6.26 17.12
N SER A 161 8.89 -6.14 15.81
CA SER A 161 9.99 -5.87 14.88
C SER A 161 9.52 -5.18 13.61
N LEU A 162 10.42 -4.38 13.01
CA LEU A 162 10.18 -3.70 11.73
C LEU A 162 9.82 -4.70 10.63
N THR A 163 10.48 -5.86 10.59
CA THR A 163 10.19 -6.91 9.62
C THR A 163 8.74 -7.41 9.70
N ARG A 164 8.22 -7.63 10.92
CA ARG A 164 6.83 -8.11 11.13
C ARG A 164 5.80 -7.04 10.75
N TYR A 165 6.13 -5.77 10.94
CA TYR A 165 5.28 -4.67 10.50
C TYR A 165 5.30 -4.49 8.96
N MET A 166 6.45 -4.73 8.32
CA MET A 166 6.58 -4.66 6.85
C MET A 166 5.88 -5.77 6.10
N LEU A 167 5.95 -7.02 6.59
CA LEU A 167 5.47 -8.20 5.88
C LEU A 167 4.02 -8.08 5.36
N PRO A 168 3.02 -7.64 6.17
CA PRO A 168 1.66 -7.43 5.68
C PRO A 168 1.58 -6.43 4.53
N THR A 169 2.31 -5.30 4.61
CA THR A 169 2.33 -4.29 3.55
C THR A 169 2.97 -4.85 2.27
N MET A 170 4.05 -5.63 2.39
CA MET A 170 4.68 -6.28 1.23
C MET A 170 3.75 -7.30 0.58
N PHE A 171 3.06 -8.12 1.38
CA PHE A 171 2.13 -9.13 0.90
C PHE A 171 0.96 -8.49 0.13
N ILE A 172 0.40 -7.40 0.66
CA ILE A 172 -0.65 -6.63 -0.02
C ILE A 172 -0.14 -6.00 -1.31
N GLY A 173 1.11 -5.52 -1.34
CA GLY A 173 1.77 -5.05 -2.55
C GLY A 173 1.87 -6.14 -3.63
N ILE A 174 2.26 -7.37 -3.25
CA ILE A 174 2.28 -8.52 -4.19
C ILE A 174 0.89 -8.77 -4.74
N ILE A 175 -0.14 -8.87 -3.88
CA ILE A 175 -1.52 -9.12 -4.33
C ILE A 175 -1.96 -8.03 -5.31
N MET A 176 -1.73 -6.76 -4.97
CA MET A 176 -2.08 -5.64 -5.85
C MET A 176 -1.38 -5.77 -7.22
N ASN A 177 -0.08 -6.06 -7.23
CA ASN A 177 0.68 -6.24 -8.46
C ASN A 177 0.12 -7.40 -9.29
N LEU A 178 -0.17 -8.54 -8.68
CA LEU A 178 -0.75 -9.71 -9.36
C LEU A 178 -2.14 -9.42 -9.94
N LEU A 179 -3.00 -8.69 -9.22
CA LEU A 179 -4.33 -8.32 -9.73
C LEU A 179 -4.25 -7.38 -10.94
N VAL A 180 -3.30 -6.44 -10.94
CA VAL A 180 -3.12 -5.49 -12.05
C VAL A 180 -2.47 -6.15 -13.26
N ILE A 181 -1.48 -7.02 -13.05
CA ILE A 181 -0.66 -7.64 -14.11
C ILE A 181 -1.29 -8.91 -14.66
N GLY A 182 -2.08 -9.63 -13.84
CA GLY A 182 -2.69 -10.92 -14.18
C GLY A 182 -3.36 -10.97 -15.56
N PRO A 183 -4.12 -9.93 -15.99
CA PRO A 183 -4.71 -9.90 -17.33
C PRO A 183 -3.73 -10.06 -18.50
N LEU A 184 -2.46 -9.68 -18.35
CA LEU A 184 -1.46 -9.77 -19.42
C LEU A 184 -1.26 -11.19 -19.95
N ARG A 185 -1.61 -12.23 -19.16
CA ARG A 185 -1.55 -13.63 -19.59
C ARG A 185 -2.35 -13.93 -20.85
N HIS A 186 -3.36 -13.11 -21.17
CA HIS A 186 -4.21 -13.28 -22.35
C HIS A 186 -3.65 -12.60 -23.61
N SER A 187 -2.58 -11.82 -23.48
CA SER A 187 -1.98 -11.14 -24.62
C SER A 187 -0.90 -12.01 -25.28
N GLU A 188 -0.80 -11.93 -26.61
CA GLU A 188 0.13 -12.74 -27.42
C GLU A 188 1.61 -12.57 -27.04
N GLN A 189 1.96 -11.46 -26.38
CA GLN A 189 3.33 -11.19 -25.95
C GLN A 189 3.76 -12.01 -24.73
N PHE A 190 2.78 -12.46 -23.94
CA PHE A 190 3.00 -13.21 -22.70
C PHE A 190 2.45 -14.65 -22.78
N ASP A 191 1.87 -15.03 -23.91
CA ASP A 191 1.60 -16.43 -24.23
C ASP A 191 2.88 -17.12 -24.71
N PHE A 192 3.59 -17.72 -23.77
CA PHE A 192 4.88 -18.34 -24.04
C PHE A 192 4.75 -19.79 -24.56
N ASN A 193 3.60 -20.47 -24.45
CA ASN A 193 3.38 -21.85 -24.94
C ASN A 193 4.54 -22.84 -24.70
N GLY A 194 5.26 -22.73 -23.57
CA GLY A 194 6.45 -23.55 -23.26
C GLY A 194 7.78 -23.04 -23.85
N ALA A 195 7.76 -22.08 -24.77
CA ALA A 195 8.92 -21.42 -25.37
C ALA A 195 9.47 -20.26 -24.49
N TYR A 196 9.73 -20.56 -23.22
CA TYR A 196 10.21 -19.58 -22.25
C TYR A 196 11.63 -19.06 -22.57
N PHE A 197 12.49 -19.91 -23.15
CA PHE A 197 13.86 -19.56 -23.51
C PHE A 197 13.96 -19.00 -24.93
N THR A 198 13.25 -17.90 -25.19
CA THR A 198 13.41 -17.10 -26.40
C THR A 198 13.87 -15.70 -26.03
N LEU A 199 14.67 -15.08 -26.91
CA LEU A 199 15.14 -13.70 -26.68
C LEU A 199 13.96 -12.74 -26.46
N LYS A 200 12.87 -12.92 -27.23
CA LYS A 200 11.63 -12.16 -27.09
C LYS A 200 11.04 -12.32 -25.69
N ALA A 201 10.86 -13.54 -25.19
CA ALA A 201 10.28 -13.80 -23.88
C ALA A 201 11.13 -13.21 -22.73
N ILE A 202 12.44 -13.39 -22.79
CA ILE A 202 13.38 -12.84 -21.79
C ILE A 202 13.29 -11.31 -21.75
N ILE A 203 13.34 -10.64 -22.91
CA ILE A 203 13.24 -9.18 -22.99
C ILE A 203 11.88 -8.71 -22.45
N THR A 204 10.78 -9.33 -22.88
CA THR A 204 9.43 -8.98 -22.43
C THR A 204 9.29 -9.07 -20.91
N MET A 205 9.77 -10.15 -20.30
CA MET A 205 9.70 -10.33 -18.85
C MET A 205 10.61 -9.34 -18.10
N CYS A 206 11.82 -9.09 -18.58
CA CYS A 206 12.71 -8.09 -17.99
C CYS A 206 12.08 -6.69 -18.01
N VAL A 207 11.46 -6.29 -19.12
CA VAL A 207 10.77 -5.00 -19.24
C VAL A 207 9.59 -4.91 -18.29
N LEU A 208 8.73 -5.94 -18.26
CA LEU A 208 7.59 -6.00 -17.34
C LEU A 208 8.05 -5.85 -15.88
N CYS A 209 9.02 -6.68 -15.46
CA CYS A 209 9.55 -6.67 -14.11
C CYS A 209 10.16 -5.31 -13.74
N THR A 210 10.86 -4.66 -14.69
CA THR A 210 11.45 -3.33 -14.49
C THR A 210 10.38 -2.25 -14.30
N ILE A 211 9.33 -2.24 -15.12
CA ILE A 211 8.22 -1.28 -15.00
C ILE A 211 7.53 -1.44 -13.66
N VAL A 212 7.19 -2.67 -13.27
CA VAL A 212 6.50 -2.94 -12.01
C VAL A 212 7.37 -2.58 -10.80
N PHE A 213 8.66 -2.85 -10.88
CA PHE A 213 9.62 -2.44 -9.87
C PHE A 213 9.70 -0.91 -9.74
N ALA A 214 9.78 -0.18 -10.86
CA ALA A 214 9.81 1.28 -10.86
C ALA A 214 8.54 1.88 -10.24
N LEU A 215 7.36 1.34 -10.59
CA LEU A 215 6.09 1.73 -9.98
C LEU A 215 6.06 1.43 -8.47
N SER A 216 6.59 0.27 -8.06
CA SER A 216 6.69 -0.09 -6.65
C SER A 216 7.59 0.89 -5.88
N LEU A 217 8.70 1.35 -6.47
CA LEU A 217 9.59 2.34 -5.85
C LEU A 217 8.91 3.71 -5.62
N LEU A 218 7.95 4.11 -6.44
CA LEU A 218 7.19 5.36 -6.22
C LEU A 218 6.44 5.33 -4.89
N SER A 219 5.92 4.17 -4.47
CA SER A 219 5.25 4.03 -3.18
C SER A 219 6.19 4.29 -1.99
N LEU A 220 7.49 4.01 -2.17
CA LEU A 220 8.50 4.30 -1.17
C LEU A 220 8.82 5.78 -1.08
N LEU A 221 8.34 6.68 -1.93
CA LEU A 221 8.61 8.12 -1.79
C LEU A 221 7.95 8.68 -0.52
N ILE A 222 6.79 8.15 -0.14
CA ILE A 222 6.03 8.58 1.03
C ILE A 222 6.76 8.16 2.31
N SER A 223 7.06 9.13 3.17
CA SER A 223 7.72 8.88 4.45
C SER A 223 6.72 8.41 5.51
N LYS A 224 7.16 7.49 6.37
CA LYS A 224 6.36 6.95 7.50
C LYS A 224 6.75 7.54 8.86
N ARG A 225 7.59 8.59 8.91
CA ARG A 225 8.06 9.22 10.17
C ARG A 225 6.93 9.52 11.16
N TYR A 226 5.89 10.23 10.70
CA TYR A 226 4.77 10.61 11.58
C TYR A 226 3.89 9.43 11.98
N VAL A 227 3.84 8.38 11.15
CA VAL A 227 3.15 7.13 11.47
C VAL A 227 3.90 6.38 12.57
N PHE A 228 5.22 6.20 12.45
CA PHE A 228 6.03 5.57 13.49
C PHE A 228 6.01 6.35 14.80
N LEU A 229 6.06 7.68 14.73
CA LEU A 229 5.93 8.52 15.92
C LEU A 229 4.57 8.32 16.59
N GLY A 230 3.50 8.19 15.82
CA GLY A 230 2.17 7.83 16.31
C GLY A 230 2.13 6.46 16.99
N HIS A 231 2.78 5.44 16.42
CA HIS A 231 2.89 4.12 17.05
C HIS A 231 3.70 4.16 18.36
N LEU A 232 4.76 4.96 18.43
CA LEU A 232 5.52 5.18 19.68
C LEU A 232 4.64 5.83 20.75
N PHE A 233 3.82 6.83 20.40
CA PHE A 233 2.87 7.44 21.34
C PHE A 233 1.75 6.50 21.81
N LEU A 234 1.37 5.54 20.97
CA LEU A 234 0.41 4.50 21.34
C LEU A 234 1.05 3.34 22.12
N ASN A 235 2.37 3.36 22.37
CA ASN A 235 3.12 2.23 22.91
C ASN A 235 2.90 0.92 22.11
N GLU A 236 2.59 1.03 20.81
CA GLU A 236 2.41 -0.13 19.93
C GLU A 236 3.76 -0.69 19.46
N ILE A 237 4.82 0.12 19.56
CA ILE A 237 6.18 -0.11 19.11
C ILE A 237 7.15 0.40 20.19
N ASP A 238 8.23 -0.35 20.43
CA ASP A 238 9.31 0.02 21.36
C ASP A 238 10.55 0.56 20.62
N PHE A 239 11.48 1.20 21.34
CA PHE A 239 12.77 1.65 20.78
C PHE A 239 13.63 0.52 20.18
N THR A 240 13.39 -0.73 20.56
CA THR A 240 14.12 -1.91 20.04
C THR A 240 13.51 -2.48 18.75
N PHE A 241 12.48 -1.84 18.21
CA PHE A 241 11.72 -2.28 17.03
C PHE A 241 12.57 -2.45 15.76
N SER A 242 13.59 -1.61 15.59
CA SER A 242 14.56 -1.72 14.51
C SER A 242 15.97 -1.71 15.07
N LYS A 243 16.70 -2.83 14.93
CA LYS A 243 17.99 -3.04 15.59
C LYS A 243 19.18 -2.66 14.71
N THR A 244 19.23 -3.19 13.49
CA THR A 244 20.41 -3.10 12.63
C THR A 244 20.01 -2.99 11.17
N LEU A 245 20.78 -2.21 10.41
CA LEU A 245 20.65 -2.15 8.95
C LEU A 245 21.18 -3.45 8.32
N PRO A 246 20.35 -4.22 7.58
CA PRO A 246 20.83 -5.35 6.80
C PRO A 246 21.68 -4.84 5.62
N TRP A 247 22.71 -5.61 5.23
CA TRP A 247 23.57 -5.34 4.07
C TRP A 247 24.04 -3.89 3.91
N ARG A 248 24.73 -3.39 4.95
CA ARG A 248 25.28 -2.03 4.99
C ARG A 248 26.19 -1.69 3.80
N SER A 249 27.01 -2.64 3.34
CA SER A 249 27.89 -2.45 2.18
C SER A 249 27.16 -2.07 0.89
N LEU A 250 25.95 -2.60 0.70
CA LEU A 250 25.12 -2.24 -0.44
C LEU A 250 24.41 -0.92 -0.20
N TYR A 251 23.91 -0.68 1.02
CA TYR A 251 23.26 0.57 1.42
C TYR A 251 24.14 1.81 1.17
N ASP A 252 25.43 1.71 1.48
CA ASP A 252 26.39 2.82 1.36
C ASP A 252 26.69 3.21 -0.10
N LYS A 253 26.38 2.34 -1.08
CA LYS A 253 26.56 2.63 -2.51
C LYS A 253 25.54 3.65 -3.00
N PRO A 254 25.88 4.47 -4.01
CA PRO A 254 24.92 5.41 -4.60
C PRO A 254 23.77 4.66 -5.27
N HIS A 255 22.57 5.25 -5.22
CA HIS A 255 21.35 4.57 -5.65
C HIS A 255 21.36 4.15 -7.13
N TRP A 256 21.92 4.98 -8.01
CA TRP A 256 22.03 4.65 -9.44
C TRP A 256 22.87 3.38 -9.67
N LEU A 257 23.97 3.21 -8.92
CA LEU A 257 24.83 2.04 -9.02
C LEU A 257 24.10 0.79 -8.53
N GLN A 258 23.34 0.90 -7.42
CA GLN A 258 22.49 -0.18 -6.93
C GLN A 258 21.50 -0.64 -8.01
N LEU A 259 20.85 0.30 -8.71
CA LEU A 259 19.89 0.00 -9.77
C LEU A 259 20.56 -0.65 -10.98
N VAL A 260 21.73 -0.17 -11.42
CA VAL A 260 22.47 -0.77 -12.55
C VAL A 260 22.89 -2.20 -12.22
N MET A 261 23.45 -2.44 -11.02
CA MET A 261 23.81 -3.80 -10.60
C MET A 261 22.58 -4.70 -10.53
N LEU A 262 21.45 -4.19 -10.03
CA LEU A 262 20.20 -4.93 -9.93
C LEU A 262 19.62 -5.30 -11.30
N LEU A 263 19.68 -4.39 -12.29
CA LEU A 263 19.25 -4.67 -13.67
C LEU A 263 20.08 -5.79 -14.31
N ILE A 264 21.39 -5.82 -14.07
CA ILE A 264 22.27 -6.90 -14.55
C ILE A 264 21.90 -8.23 -13.90
N VAL A 265 21.71 -8.23 -12.57
CA VAL A 265 21.30 -9.43 -11.83
C VAL A 265 19.93 -9.93 -12.31
N GLU A 266 18.98 -9.03 -12.54
CA GLU A 266 17.66 -9.38 -13.06
C GLU A 266 17.74 -10.04 -14.43
N ALA A 267 18.49 -9.45 -15.38
CA ALA A 267 18.62 -10.00 -16.72
C ALA A 267 19.23 -11.42 -16.72
N ILE A 268 20.24 -11.64 -15.89
CA ILE A 268 20.84 -12.97 -15.68
C ILE A 268 19.82 -13.90 -15.04
N TRP A 269 19.10 -13.44 -14.01
CA TRP A 269 18.12 -14.25 -13.29
C TRP A 269 16.97 -14.71 -14.17
N VAL A 270 16.35 -13.82 -14.94
CA VAL A 270 15.27 -14.16 -15.89
C VAL A 270 15.77 -15.17 -16.91
N THR A 271 17.00 -15.03 -17.39
CA THR A 271 17.62 -15.99 -18.32
C THR A 271 17.80 -17.37 -17.68
N VAL A 272 18.26 -17.43 -16.43
CA VAL A 272 18.40 -18.69 -15.67
C VAL A 272 17.04 -19.34 -15.43
N VAL A 273 16.04 -18.57 -15.00
CA VAL A 273 14.68 -19.06 -14.78
C VAL A 273 14.08 -19.60 -16.08
N ALA A 274 14.18 -18.85 -17.17
CA ALA A 274 13.71 -19.28 -18.50
C ALA A 274 14.40 -20.57 -18.97
N LEU A 275 15.72 -20.68 -18.74
CA LEU A 275 16.50 -21.88 -19.07
C LEU A 275 16.06 -23.09 -18.25
N LEU A 276 15.83 -22.93 -16.93
CA LEU A 276 15.33 -24.00 -16.08
C LEU A 276 13.96 -24.51 -16.54
N PHE A 277 13.05 -23.61 -16.90
CA PHE A 277 11.73 -24.00 -17.42
C PHE A 277 11.81 -24.68 -18.79
N ALA A 278 12.71 -24.24 -19.66
CA ALA A 278 12.93 -24.88 -20.95
C ALA A 278 13.53 -26.29 -20.80
N PHE A 279 14.46 -26.50 -19.86
CA PHE A 279 15.02 -27.82 -19.58
C PHE A 279 14.03 -28.77 -18.90
N ALA A 280 13.17 -28.25 -18.02
CA ALA A 280 12.21 -29.07 -17.28
C ALA A 280 10.92 -29.38 -18.06
N GLU A 281 10.71 -28.75 -19.22
CA GLU A 281 9.47 -28.81 -20.02
C GLU A 281 8.20 -28.47 -19.20
N TRP A 282 8.36 -27.68 -18.13
CA TRP A 282 7.26 -27.33 -17.24
C TRP A 282 6.44 -26.19 -17.80
N GLN A 283 5.16 -26.44 -18.05
CA GLN A 283 4.18 -25.40 -18.34
C GLN A 283 3.62 -24.85 -17.03
N VAL A 284 3.96 -23.61 -16.71
CA VAL A 284 3.57 -22.95 -15.48
C VAL A 284 2.67 -21.75 -15.77
N TRP A 285 1.75 -21.49 -14.85
CA TRP A 285 0.85 -20.34 -14.88
C TRP A 285 1.65 -19.04 -14.93
N PHE A 286 1.16 -18.09 -15.72
CA PHE A 286 1.83 -16.81 -15.94
C PHE A 286 2.18 -16.10 -14.62
N GLU A 287 1.26 -16.10 -13.65
CA GLU A 287 1.44 -15.43 -12.36
C GLU A 287 2.62 -16.03 -11.56
N ILE A 288 2.79 -17.35 -11.61
CA ILE A 288 3.89 -18.03 -10.92
C ILE A 288 5.21 -17.75 -11.63
N TYR A 289 5.22 -17.83 -12.96
CA TYR A 289 6.41 -17.52 -13.76
C TYR A 289 6.85 -16.06 -13.55
N TYR A 290 5.91 -15.12 -13.54
CA TYR A 290 6.15 -13.72 -13.22
C TYR A 290 6.75 -13.53 -11.82
N LEU A 291 6.18 -14.16 -10.78
CA LEU A 291 6.71 -14.04 -9.42
C LEU A 291 8.14 -14.57 -9.29
N LEU A 292 8.45 -15.66 -10.00
CA LEU A 292 9.81 -16.22 -10.03
C LEU A 292 10.78 -15.29 -10.74
N CYS A 293 10.39 -14.72 -11.88
CA CYS A 293 11.19 -13.73 -12.60
C CYS A 293 11.43 -12.48 -11.74
N TYR A 294 10.39 -11.96 -11.08
CA TYR A 294 10.42 -10.73 -10.29
C TYR A 294 11.16 -10.83 -8.94
N LEU A 295 11.64 -12.01 -8.56
CA LEU A 295 12.21 -12.28 -7.24
C LEU A 295 13.39 -11.36 -6.87
N PRO A 296 14.38 -11.08 -7.74
CA PRO A 296 15.50 -10.20 -7.41
C PRO A 296 15.04 -8.76 -7.16
N PHE A 297 14.20 -8.20 -8.03
CA PHE A 297 13.60 -6.88 -7.81
C PHE A 297 12.75 -6.82 -6.54
N PHE A 298 11.95 -7.85 -6.26
CA PHE A 298 11.14 -7.91 -5.06
C PHE A 298 12.00 -7.95 -3.79
N SER A 299 13.05 -8.77 -3.80
CA SER A 299 14.00 -8.88 -2.68
C SER A 299 14.70 -7.55 -2.42
N TYR A 300 15.14 -6.88 -3.48
CA TYR A 300 15.73 -5.55 -3.38
C TYR A 300 14.72 -4.50 -2.88
N TYR A 301 13.47 -4.56 -3.35
CA TYR A 301 12.39 -3.68 -2.90
C TYR A 301 12.14 -3.82 -1.40
N ILE A 302 12.05 -5.04 -0.86
CA ILE A 302 11.91 -5.28 0.59
C ILE A 302 13.08 -4.65 1.35
N MET A 303 14.31 -4.90 0.89
CA MET A 303 15.50 -4.35 1.54
C MET A 303 15.53 -2.82 1.52
N ARG A 304 15.18 -2.20 0.38
CA ARG A 304 15.09 -0.75 0.24
C ARG A 304 14.00 -0.16 1.14
N CYS A 305 12.86 -0.83 1.24
CA CYS A 305 11.79 -0.48 2.15
C CYS A 305 12.27 -0.53 3.61
N TYR A 306 13.00 -1.59 3.98
CA TYR A 306 13.57 -1.74 5.32
C TYR A 306 14.51 -0.58 5.65
N TRP A 307 15.44 -0.25 4.75
CA TRP A 307 16.38 0.85 4.96
C TRP A 307 15.69 2.20 5.14
N LYS A 308 14.72 2.50 4.27
CA LYS A 308 13.97 3.76 4.38
C LYS A 308 13.19 3.83 5.69
N TRP A 309 12.47 2.76 6.05
CA TRP A 309 11.63 2.74 7.23
C TRP A 309 12.46 2.66 8.53
N HIS A 310 13.64 2.04 8.50
CA HIS A 310 14.61 2.12 9.59
C HIS A 310 15.01 3.57 9.85
N ASN A 311 15.42 4.31 8.81
CA ASN A 311 15.81 5.72 8.96
C ASN A 311 14.63 6.59 9.44
N ASP A 312 13.43 6.36 8.89
CA ASP A 312 12.23 7.05 9.32
C ASP A 312 11.91 6.75 10.80
N PHE A 313 12.09 5.49 11.24
CA PHE A 313 11.89 5.09 12.64
C PHE A 313 12.90 5.72 13.59
N ILE A 314 14.20 5.71 13.25
CA ILE A 314 15.24 6.34 14.09
C ILE A 314 14.97 7.85 14.25
N MET A 315 14.54 8.51 13.18
CA MET A 315 14.14 9.92 13.25
C MET A 315 12.89 10.12 14.13
N SER A 316 11.91 9.21 14.08
CA SER A 316 10.75 9.24 14.96
C SER A 316 11.14 9.05 16.44
N CYS A 317 12.12 8.20 16.75
CA CYS A 317 12.63 8.03 18.12
C CYS A 317 13.26 9.32 18.65
N ASP A 318 14.11 9.97 17.85
CA ASP A 318 14.69 11.28 18.20
C ASP A 318 13.60 12.34 18.42
N MET A 319 12.60 12.41 17.53
CA MET A 319 11.44 13.30 17.70
C MET A 319 10.66 13.01 19.00
N TYR A 320 10.45 11.74 19.33
CA TYR A 320 9.73 11.32 20.53
C TYR A 320 10.46 11.76 21.81
N ILE A 321 11.79 11.59 21.86
CA ILE A 321 12.60 11.98 23.01
C ILE A 321 12.56 13.50 23.21
N ARG A 322 12.77 14.26 22.13
CA ARG A 322 12.68 15.74 22.16
C ARG A 322 11.31 16.23 22.59
N TRP A 323 10.24 15.59 22.15
CA TRP A 323 8.89 15.90 22.60
C TRP A 323 8.71 15.66 24.10
N GLY A 324 9.27 14.56 24.62
CA GLY A 324 9.32 14.27 26.05
C GLY A 324 9.97 15.39 26.86
N GLU A 325 11.09 15.95 26.40
CA GLU A 325 11.75 17.10 27.04
C GLU A 325 10.92 18.38 26.99
N ILE A 326 10.39 18.73 25.81
CA ILE A 326 9.53 19.92 25.63
C ILE A 326 8.30 19.84 26.54
N SER A 327 7.65 18.66 26.62
CA SER A 327 6.46 18.45 27.44
C SER A 327 6.74 18.57 28.94
N LYS A 328 7.94 18.20 29.40
CA LYS A 328 8.37 18.40 30.80
C LYS A 328 8.58 19.89 31.07
N GLN A 329 9.22 20.61 30.15
CA GLN A 329 9.45 22.05 30.29
C GLN A 329 8.13 22.83 30.29
N THR A 330 7.18 22.51 29.41
CA THR A 330 5.86 23.20 29.36
C THR A 330 4.91 22.84 30.50
N ARG A 331 5.20 21.81 31.32
CA ARG A 331 4.47 21.53 32.57
C ARG A 331 5.03 22.29 33.78
N LEU A 332 6.24 22.83 33.67
CA LEU A 332 6.90 23.63 34.72
C LEU A 332 6.55 25.12 34.63
N TRP A 333 5.78 25.50 33.61
CA TRP A 333 5.14 26.81 33.40
C TRP A 333 3.63 26.59 33.36
#